data_AF-A0AAE9XVD5-F1
#
_entry.id   AF-A0AAE9XVD5-F1
#
_cell.length_a   1.000
_cell.length_b   1.000
_cell.length_c   1.000
_cell.angle_alpha   90.00
_cell.angle_beta   90.00
_cell.angle_gamma   90.00
#
_symmetry.space_group_name_H-M   'P 1'
#
loop_
_entity.id
_entity.type
_entity.pdbx_description
1 polymer ?
#
loop_
_entity_poly.entity_id
_entity_poly.type
_entity_poly.pdbx_seq_one_letter_code
_entity_poly.pdbx_strand_id
1 'polypeptide(L)'
;MKKLELVCPAGTPAALRAAVDAGADAVYMGFRDETNARNFPGLNFSREELAEGLAYAHARGAMVFLAVNTYARAGDDAAWRTAIRSASELKVDALILADIGLLDYAREAYPDLRLHLSVQASASNAEAINFHARRFGVQRVVLPRVLTVADIARLNKEIEIETEVFAFGGMCPMAEGRCTLSSYVTGKSPNRNGVCSPASHVDYVDEGSSLASRLGGFTINRFGVGEQAGYPTLCKGRFSAGGEAGYLFEEPTSLDTSAILPELTAAGVTALKIEGRQRSKAYVKQVVSEFRRAIDAAAEGTRVSLDMKGLSEGQQNTTGAYAKKWM
;
A
#
# COMPACT_ATOMS: atom_id res chain seq x y z
N MET A 1 17.08 3.61 20.00
CA MET A 1 15.84 4.14 19.38
C MET A 1 14.79 3.03 19.34
N LYS A 2 13.49 3.34 19.39
CA LYS A 2 12.46 2.30 19.21
C LYS A 2 12.55 1.79 17.77
N LYS A 3 12.67 0.47 17.60
CA LYS A 3 12.84 -0.18 16.30
C LYS A 3 11.53 -0.09 15.50
N LEU A 4 11.60 0.36 14.25
CA LEU A 4 10.45 0.40 13.34
C LEU A 4 10.04 -1.03 12.95
N GLU A 5 8.74 -1.31 13.03
CA GLU A 5 8.15 -2.56 12.53
C GLU A 5 8.10 -2.56 10.99
N LEU A 6 8.52 -3.63 10.34
CA LEU A 6 8.48 -3.80 8.89
C LEU A 6 7.27 -4.64 8.46
N VAL A 7 6.28 -3.97 7.87
CA VAL A 7 4.97 -4.52 7.46
C VAL A 7 4.96 -4.78 5.95
N CYS A 8 4.90 -6.05 5.57
CA CYS A 8 5.20 -6.50 4.21
C CYS A 8 4.00 -7.11 3.47
N PRO A 9 3.85 -6.86 2.16
CA PRO A 9 2.75 -7.43 1.40
C PRO A 9 2.96 -8.92 1.10
N ALA A 10 1.92 -9.72 1.30
CA ALA A 10 1.86 -11.10 0.84
C ALA A 10 0.69 -11.27 -0.14
N GLY A 11 1.02 -11.50 -1.41
CA GLY A 11 0.02 -11.79 -2.46
C GLY A 11 -0.29 -13.28 -2.65
N THR A 12 0.55 -14.17 -2.13
CA THR A 12 0.40 -15.64 -2.21
C THR A 12 1.08 -16.29 -1.01
N PRO A 13 0.77 -17.56 -0.67
CA PRO A 13 1.49 -18.27 0.39
C PRO A 13 3.00 -18.30 0.19
N ALA A 14 3.47 -18.38 -1.06
CA ALA A 14 4.89 -18.33 -1.36
C ALA A 14 5.52 -16.95 -1.10
N ALA A 15 4.79 -15.86 -1.35
CA ALA A 15 5.23 -14.51 -1.04
C ALA A 15 5.22 -14.23 0.47
N LEU A 16 4.24 -14.76 1.21
CA LEU A 16 4.20 -14.72 2.67
C LEU A 16 5.48 -15.33 3.25
N ARG A 17 5.79 -16.57 2.87
CA ARG A 17 7.01 -17.26 3.33
C ARG A 17 8.27 -16.46 3.02
N ALA A 18 8.36 -15.92 1.80
CA ALA A 18 9.50 -15.12 1.40
C ALA A 18 9.66 -13.82 2.19
N ALA A 19 8.57 -13.14 2.54
CA ALA A 19 8.61 -11.93 3.35
C ALA A 19 9.03 -12.24 4.79
N VAL A 20 8.44 -13.27 5.39
CA VAL A 20 8.77 -13.69 6.77
C VAL A 20 10.23 -14.14 6.85
N ASP A 21 10.68 -15.03 5.95
CA ASP A 21 12.08 -15.49 5.91
C ASP A 21 13.08 -14.36 5.63
N ALA A 22 12.64 -13.26 5.01
CA ALA A 22 13.46 -12.08 4.72
C ALA A 22 13.52 -11.08 5.89
N GLY A 23 12.78 -11.30 6.97
CA GLY A 23 12.79 -10.45 8.17
C GLY A 23 11.63 -9.48 8.29
N ALA A 24 10.47 -9.76 7.69
CA ALA A 24 9.25 -9.02 7.97
C ALA A 24 8.80 -9.24 9.43
N ASP A 25 8.52 -8.16 10.14
CA ASP A 25 7.94 -8.22 11.49
C ASP A 25 6.43 -8.53 11.41
N ALA A 26 5.77 -8.09 10.34
CA ALA A 26 4.40 -8.45 10.01
C ALA A 26 4.20 -8.61 8.50
N VAL A 27 3.26 -9.46 8.12
CA VAL A 27 2.77 -9.59 6.75
C VAL A 27 1.31 -9.17 6.67
N TYR A 28 0.93 -8.49 5.59
CA TYR A 28 -0.47 -8.18 5.31
C TYR A 28 -0.95 -8.81 4.01
N MET A 29 -2.17 -9.32 4.02
CA MET A 29 -2.77 -10.12 2.94
C MET A 29 -4.28 -9.86 2.84
N GLY A 30 -4.93 -10.41 1.82
CA GLY A 30 -6.39 -10.37 1.66
C GLY A 30 -6.94 -11.72 1.22
N PHE A 31 -8.27 -11.86 1.24
CA PHE A 31 -8.96 -13.00 0.66
C PHE A 31 -9.10 -12.87 -0.87
N ARG A 32 -9.35 -13.99 -1.56
CA ARG A 32 -9.60 -14.01 -3.02
C ARG A 32 -11.00 -13.52 -3.38
N ASP A 33 -11.31 -12.30 -2.97
CA ASP A 33 -12.59 -11.64 -3.18
C ASP A 33 -12.40 -10.11 -3.19
N GLU A 34 -13.49 -9.37 -3.37
CA GLU A 34 -13.46 -7.91 -3.51
C GLU A 34 -13.28 -7.14 -2.20
N THR A 35 -13.03 -7.81 -1.07
CA THR A 35 -12.94 -7.15 0.24
C THR A 35 -11.64 -6.37 0.45
N ASN A 36 -10.62 -6.60 -0.37
CA ASN A 36 -9.32 -5.94 -0.25
C ASN A 36 -8.90 -5.25 -1.56
N ALA A 37 -8.17 -4.16 -1.41
CA ALA A 37 -7.74 -3.32 -2.53
C ALA A 37 -6.66 -3.99 -3.41
N ARG A 38 -6.38 -5.27 -3.21
CA ARG A 38 -5.39 -6.09 -3.92
C ARG A 38 -6.05 -7.31 -4.55
N ASN A 39 -7.35 -7.24 -4.83
CA ASN A 39 -8.12 -8.30 -5.49
C ASN A 39 -7.69 -8.49 -6.96
N PHE A 40 -6.62 -9.28 -7.17
CA PHE A 40 -6.13 -9.63 -8.50
C PHE A 40 -6.38 -11.10 -8.81
N PRO A 41 -6.68 -11.47 -10.07
CA PRO A 41 -6.71 -12.86 -10.49
C PRO A 41 -5.39 -13.57 -10.15
N GLY A 42 -5.48 -14.75 -9.53
CA GLY A 42 -4.33 -15.58 -9.17
C GLY A 42 -3.55 -15.14 -7.92
N LEU A 43 -3.98 -14.07 -7.24
CA LEU A 43 -3.42 -13.65 -5.95
C LEU A 43 -4.44 -13.84 -4.83
N ASN A 44 -4.02 -13.55 -3.60
CA ASN A 44 -4.74 -13.65 -2.34
C ASN A 44 -5.00 -15.09 -1.87
N PHE A 45 -5.64 -15.21 -0.72
CA PHE A 45 -5.67 -16.45 0.07
C PHE A 45 -7.08 -17.03 0.17
N SER A 46 -7.16 -18.36 0.22
CA SER A 46 -8.32 -19.03 0.83
C SER A 46 -8.24 -18.93 2.36
N ARG A 47 -9.29 -19.38 3.07
CA ARG A 47 -9.26 -19.40 4.55
C ARG A 47 -8.24 -20.42 5.07
N GLU A 48 -8.14 -21.56 4.39
CA GLU A 48 -7.22 -22.65 4.69
C GLU A 48 -5.77 -22.19 4.51
N GLU A 49 -5.46 -21.55 3.38
CA GLU A 49 -4.12 -21.02 3.14
C GLU A 49 -3.75 -19.89 4.11
N LEU A 50 -4.73 -19.09 4.56
CA LEU A 50 -4.50 -18.08 5.58
C LEU A 50 -4.15 -18.75 6.92
N ALA A 51 -4.88 -19.80 7.32
CA ALA A 51 -4.59 -20.57 8.52
C ALA A 51 -3.18 -21.18 8.50
N GLU A 52 -2.76 -21.75 7.37
CA GLU A 52 -1.39 -22.23 7.17
C GLU A 52 -0.36 -21.09 7.24
N GLY A 53 -0.69 -19.95 6.65
CA GLY A 53 0.14 -18.74 6.67
C GLY A 53 0.35 -18.18 8.09
N LEU A 54 -0.71 -18.16 8.90
CA LEU A 54 -0.67 -17.80 10.32
C LEU A 54 0.29 -18.70 11.09
N ALA A 55 0.09 -20.02 11.01
CA ALA A 55 0.94 -20.99 11.68
C ALA A 55 2.42 -20.81 11.28
N TYR A 56 2.68 -20.59 9.99
CA TYR A 56 4.04 -20.37 9.49
C TYR A 56 4.68 -19.07 10.01
N ALA A 57 3.93 -17.96 10.00
CA ALA A 57 4.41 -16.65 10.43
C ALA A 57 4.65 -16.62 11.95
N HIS A 58 3.69 -17.10 12.74
CA HIS A 58 3.79 -17.17 14.20
C HIS A 58 4.95 -18.06 14.66
N ALA A 59 5.21 -19.18 13.98
CA ALA A 59 6.37 -20.03 14.26
C ALA A 59 7.73 -19.32 14.06
N ARG A 60 7.74 -18.16 13.40
CA ARG A 60 8.91 -17.30 13.15
C ARG A 60 8.80 -15.94 13.83
N GLY A 61 7.81 -15.74 14.69
CA GLY A 61 7.60 -14.49 15.43
C GLY A 61 7.06 -13.33 14.57
N ALA A 62 6.57 -13.59 13.36
CA ALA A 62 5.96 -12.57 12.51
C ALA A 62 4.43 -12.54 12.69
N MET A 63 3.85 -11.35 12.67
CA MET A 63 2.41 -11.14 12.74
C MET A 63 1.74 -11.25 11.36
N VAL A 64 0.44 -11.53 11.34
CA VAL A 64 -0.41 -11.60 10.15
C VAL A 64 -1.57 -10.62 10.28
N PHE A 65 -1.61 -9.66 9.36
CA PHE A 65 -2.68 -8.69 9.23
C PHE A 65 -3.57 -9.03 8.03
N LEU A 66 -4.89 -9.00 8.23
CA LEU A 66 -5.85 -9.18 7.14
C LEU A 66 -6.37 -7.83 6.67
N ALA A 67 -6.31 -7.58 5.37
CA ALA A 67 -6.93 -6.43 4.75
C ALA A 67 -8.38 -6.74 4.34
N VAL A 68 -9.32 -5.97 4.89
CA VAL A 68 -10.73 -5.90 4.47
C VAL A 68 -11.02 -4.43 4.14
N ASN A 69 -10.09 -3.82 3.42
CA ASN A 69 -9.87 -2.38 3.40
C ASN A 69 -10.52 -1.66 2.22
N THR A 70 -11.61 -2.21 1.69
CA THR A 70 -12.37 -1.63 0.57
C THR A 70 -13.76 -1.26 1.00
N TYR A 71 -14.40 -0.37 0.26
CA TYR A 71 -15.79 0.02 0.50
C TYR A 71 -16.76 -0.96 -0.15
N ALA A 72 -17.72 -1.43 0.63
CA ALA A 72 -18.80 -2.31 0.21
C ALA A 72 -19.70 -1.64 -0.84
N ARG A 73 -20.42 -2.45 -1.61
CA ARG A 73 -21.44 -1.91 -2.52
C ARG A 73 -22.65 -1.48 -1.70
N ALA A 74 -23.36 -0.46 -2.16
CA ALA A 74 -24.59 -0.03 -1.51
C ALA A 74 -25.59 -1.21 -1.44
N GLY A 75 -25.98 -1.59 -0.23
CA GLY A 75 -26.91 -2.70 0.02
C GLY A 75 -26.29 -4.11 -0.02
N ASP A 76 -24.98 -4.24 -0.21
CA ASP A 76 -24.30 -5.54 -0.25
C ASP A 76 -22.92 -5.47 0.45
N ASP A 77 -22.92 -5.83 1.73
CA ASP A 77 -21.73 -5.89 2.60
C ASP A 77 -21.43 -7.32 3.11
N ALA A 78 -22.14 -8.33 2.60
CA ALA A 78 -22.10 -9.70 3.13
C ALA A 78 -20.71 -10.34 3.03
N ALA A 79 -20.00 -10.09 1.93
CA ALA A 79 -18.62 -10.56 1.74
C ALA A 79 -17.66 -9.96 2.77
N TRP A 80 -17.80 -8.66 3.07
CA TRP A 80 -16.98 -7.96 4.06
C TRP A 80 -17.28 -8.45 5.47
N ARG A 81 -18.55 -8.57 5.85
CA ARG A 81 -18.93 -9.15 7.16
C ARG A 81 -18.42 -10.56 7.34
N THR A 82 -18.48 -11.37 6.29
CA THR A 82 -17.93 -12.74 6.28
C THR A 82 -16.41 -12.73 6.44
N ALA A 83 -15.70 -11.82 5.76
CA ALA A 83 -14.25 -11.67 5.90
C ALA A 83 -13.85 -11.23 7.31
N ILE A 84 -14.58 -10.28 7.91
CA ILE A 84 -14.37 -9.83 9.30
C ILE A 84 -14.57 -10.98 10.28
N ARG A 85 -15.66 -11.74 10.13
CA ARG A 85 -15.91 -12.95 10.93
C ARG A 85 -14.76 -13.96 10.80
N SER A 86 -14.35 -14.29 9.58
CA SER A 86 -13.23 -15.21 9.35
C SER A 86 -11.94 -14.69 9.98
N ALA A 87 -11.69 -13.37 9.97
CA ALA A 87 -10.54 -12.77 10.63
C ALA A 87 -10.52 -13.07 12.14
N SER A 88 -11.69 -12.92 12.80
CA SER A 88 -11.85 -13.22 14.22
C SER A 88 -11.73 -14.72 14.50
N GLU A 89 -12.35 -15.59 13.71
CA GLU A 89 -12.30 -17.05 13.87
C GLU A 89 -10.88 -17.59 13.71
N LEU A 90 -10.15 -17.08 12.73
CA LEU A 90 -8.75 -17.43 12.45
C LEU A 90 -7.76 -16.74 13.41
N LYS A 91 -8.23 -15.79 14.23
CA LYS A 91 -7.43 -15.02 15.19
C LYS A 91 -6.24 -14.31 14.53
N VAL A 92 -6.51 -13.57 13.44
CA VAL A 92 -5.47 -12.72 12.84
C VAL A 92 -5.01 -11.65 13.83
N ASP A 93 -3.74 -11.23 13.74
CA ASP A 93 -3.15 -10.30 14.70
C ASP A 93 -3.71 -8.88 14.57
N ALA A 94 -4.17 -8.50 13.37
CA ALA A 94 -4.93 -7.27 13.15
C ALA A 94 -5.78 -7.33 11.87
N LEU A 95 -6.84 -6.54 11.87
CA LEU A 95 -7.70 -6.31 10.71
C LEU A 95 -7.55 -4.86 10.23
N ILE A 96 -7.26 -4.68 8.93
CA ILE A 96 -7.12 -3.38 8.29
C ILE A 96 -8.43 -3.01 7.57
N LEU A 97 -9.11 -1.97 8.06
CA LEU A 97 -10.44 -1.52 7.59
C LEU A 97 -10.44 -0.04 7.19
N ALA A 98 -11.44 0.38 6.40
CA ALA A 98 -11.57 1.78 5.94
C ALA A 98 -13.00 2.32 6.07
N ASP A 99 -14.00 1.48 5.84
CA ASP A 99 -15.41 1.86 5.91
C ASP A 99 -15.89 2.00 7.36
N ILE A 100 -16.57 3.10 7.67
CA ILE A 100 -17.03 3.41 9.03
C ILE A 100 -18.08 2.42 9.55
N GLY A 101 -18.94 1.89 8.68
CA GLY A 101 -19.96 0.92 9.05
C GLY A 101 -19.35 -0.46 9.31
N LEU A 102 -18.33 -0.84 8.53
CA LEU A 102 -17.58 -2.07 8.78
C LEU A 102 -16.68 -1.97 10.03
N LEU A 103 -16.11 -0.80 10.30
CA LEU A 103 -15.38 -0.53 11.54
C LEU A 103 -16.30 -0.63 12.76
N ASP A 104 -17.49 -0.05 12.68
CA ASP A 104 -18.51 -0.13 13.73
C ASP A 104 -18.92 -1.58 13.99
N TYR A 105 -19.29 -2.30 12.92
CA TYR A 105 -19.65 -3.71 13.00
C TYR A 105 -18.52 -4.58 13.59
N ALA A 106 -17.27 -4.40 13.13
CA ALA A 106 -16.14 -5.17 13.65
C ALA A 106 -15.93 -4.90 15.15
N ARG A 107 -16.07 -3.65 15.59
CA ARG A 107 -15.94 -3.27 17.00
C ARG A 107 -17.05 -3.86 17.87
N GLU A 108 -18.29 -3.84 17.40
CA GLU A 108 -19.44 -4.35 18.15
C GLU A 108 -19.44 -5.88 18.22
N ALA A 109 -19.22 -6.55 17.09
CA ALA A 109 -19.32 -8.01 17.00
C ALA A 109 -18.06 -8.74 17.47
N TYR A 110 -16.88 -8.13 17.36
CA TYR A 110 -15.58 -8.75 17.64
C TYR A 110 -14.66 -7.79 18.43
N PRO A 111 -15.01 -7.43 19.68
CA PRO A 111 -14.33 -6.38 20.45
C PRO A 111 -12.85 -6.65 20.73
N ASP A 112 -12.43 -7.92 20.72
CA ASP A 112 -11.06 -8.37 20.92
C ASP A 112 -10.19 -8.27 19.64
N LEU A 113 -10.81 -8.10 18.47
CA LEU A 113 -10.08 -7.99 17.22
C LEU A 113 -9.38 -6.64 17.14
N ARG A 114 -8.05 -6.66 17.04
CA ARG A 114 -7.25 -5.43 16.90
C ARG A 114 -7.51 -4.79 15.53
N LEU A 115 -7.94 -3.53 15.53
CA LEU A 115 -8.30 -2.80 14.31
C LEU A 115 -7.23 -1.79 13.91
N HIS A 116 -6.84 -1.82 12.64
CA HIS A 116 -5.98 -0.83 12.00
C HIS A 116 -6.80 -0.04 10.97
N LEU A 117 -6.61 1.28 10.92
CA LEU A 117 -7.24 2.15 9.95
C LEU A 117 -6.40 2.19 8.67
N SER A 118 -7.02 1.76 7.57
CA SER A 118 -6.42 1.77 6.25
C SER A 118 -6.24 3.19 5.73
N VAL A 119 -5.19 3.39 4.94
CA VAL A 119 -4.96 4.63 4.19
C VAL A 119 -6.14 5.01 3.29
N GLN A 120 -6.97 4.04 2.89
CA GLN A 120 -8.20 4.29 2.13
C GLN A 120 -9.19 5.22 2.85
N ALA A 121 -9.20 5.24 4.18
CA ALA A 121 -10.01 6.17 4.98
C ALA A 121 -9.54 7.63 4.84
N SER A 122 -8.30 7.85 4.36
CA SER A 122 -7.71 9.17 4.12
C SER A 122 -7.71 10.10 5.35
N ALA A 123 -7.59 9.52 6.55
CA ALA A 123 -7.46 10.28 7.78
C ALA A 123 -6.06 10.92 7.86
N SER A 124 -6.01 12.25 7.73
CA SER A 124 -4.76 13.04 7.64
C SER A 124 -4.56 14.05 8.77
N ASN A 125 -5.50 14.15 9.72
CA ASN A 125 -5.44 15.06 10.86
C ASN A 125 -5.83 14.35 12.16
N ALA A 126 -5.51 15.00 13.29
CA ALA A 126 -5.70 14.45 14.62
C ALA A 126 -7.18 14.22 14.94
N GLU A 127 -8.09 15.12 14.54
CA GLU A 127 -9.52 14.96 14.84
C GLU A 127 -10.10 13.71 14.19
N ALA A 128 -9.81 13.49 12.89
CA ALA A 128 -10.26 12.31 12.16
C ALA A 128 -9.68 11.03 12.76
N ILE A 129 -8.38 11.01 13.06
CA ILE A 129 -7.72 9.83 13.62
C ILE A 129 -8.27 9.50 15.01
N ASN A 130 -8.36 10.49 15.90
CA ASN A 130 -8.88 10.31 17.25
C ASN A 130 -10.36 9.95 17.27
N PHE A 131 -11.16 10.41 16.28
CA PHE A 131 -12.52 9.93 16.11
C PHE A 131 -12.57 8.42 15.89
N HIS A 132 -11.73 7.90 14.97
CA HIS A 132 -11.69 6.46 14.68
C HIS A 132 -11.17 5.65 15.87
N ALA A 133 -10.15 6.16 16.57
CA ALA A 133 -9.62 5.55 17.78
C ALA A 133 -10.70 5.42 18.86
N ARG A 134 -11.40 6.51 19.19
CA ARG A 134 -12.43 6.51 20.24
C ARG A 134 -13.67 5.72 19.85
N ARG A 135 -14.18 5.89 18.63
CA ARG A 135 -15.48 5.33 18.23
C ARG A 135 -15.41 3.85 17.86
N PHE A 136 -14.29 3.42 17.27
CA PHE A 136 -14.14 2.07 16.74
C PHE A 136 -13.03 1.27 17.44
N GLY A 137 -12.25 1.88 18.35
CA GLY A 137 -11.15 1.18 19.00
C GLY A 137 -9.97 0.91 18.06
N VAL A 138 -9.80 1.71 17.01
CA VAL A 138 -8.63 1.64 16.12
C VAL A 138 -7.36 1.86 16.95
N GLN A 139 -6.36 1.01 16.75
CA GLN A 139 -5.10 1.03 17.51
C GLN A 139 -3.88 1.43 16.67
N ARG A 140 -4.01 1.46 15.34
CA ARG A 140 -2.99 1.92 14.40
C ARG A 140 -3.63 2.57 13.19
N VAL A 141 -3.04 3.64 12.66
CA VAL A 141 -3.45 4.26 11.39
C VAL A 141 -2.34 4.18 10.35
N VAL A 142 -2.68 3.77 9.13
CA VAL A 142 -1.81 3.88 7.96
C VAL A 142 -2.00 5.28 7.36
N LEU A 143 -1.01 6.15 7.54
CA LEU A 143 -1.11 7.56 7.15
C LEU A 143 -1.08 7.74 5.63
N PRO A 144 -1.87 8.70 5.09
CA PRO A 144 -1.80 9.05 3.68
C PRO A 144 -0.49 9.78 3.36
N ARG A 145 0.01 9.57 2.14
CA ARG A 145 1.29 10.12 1.63
C ARG A 145 1.21 11.60 1.23
N VAL A 146 0.45 12.38 1.99
CA VAL A 146 0.28 13.85 1.84
C VAL A 146 0.88 14.63 3.00
N LEU A 147 1.42 13.92 3.99
CA LEU A 147 2.00 14.48 5.21
C LEU A 147 3.53 14.45 5.13
N THR A 148 4.16 15.58 5.44
CA THR A 148 5.63 15.61 5.61
C THR A 148 6.05 14.93 6.91
N VAL A 149 7.35 14.62 7.06
CA VAL A 149 7.89 14.14 8.34
C VAL A 149 7.58 15.12 9.48
N ALA A 150 7.64 16.43 9.22
CA ALA A 150 7.31 17.46 10.20
C ALA A 150 5.81 17.46 10.55
N ASP A 151 4.93 17.26 9.55
CA ASP A 151 3.49 17.10 9.78
C ASP A 151 3.21 15.86 10.65
N ILE A 152 3.85 14.72 10.33
CA ILE A 152 3.73 13.47 11.10
C ILE A 152 4.21 13.66 12.54
N ALA A 153 5.34 14.35 12.74
CA ALA A 153 5.89 14.62 14.07
C ALA A 153 4.98 15.51 14.93
N ARG A 154 4.21 16.42 14.32
CA ARG A 154 3.18 17.20 15.03
C ARG A 154 1.96 16.34 15.32
N LEU A 155 1.47 15.62 14.31
CA LEU A 155 0.31 14.73 14.42
C LEU A 155 0.47 13.70 15.54
N ASN A 156 1.64 13.05 15.64
CA ASN A 156 1.95 12.06 16.66
C ASN A 156 1.96 12.61 18.10
N LYS A 157 1.98 13.93 18.29
CA LYS A 157 1.81 14.56 19.62
C LYS A 157 0.35 14.70 20.03
N GLU A 158 -0.57 14.58 19.07
CA GLU A 158 -2.00 14.84 19.24
C GLU A 158 -2.85 13.56 19.18
N ILE A 159 -2.23 12.40 18.92
CA ILE A 159 -2.90 11.09 18.83
C ILE A 159 -2.22 10.09 19.75
N GLU A 160 -2.98 9.12 20.24
CA GLU A 160 -2.49 8.08 21.16
C GLU A 160 -2.25 6.72 20.48
N ILE A 161 -2.61 6.61 19.20
CA ILE A 161 -2.51 5.36 18.44
C ILE A 161 -1.22 5.29 17.62
N GLU A 162 -0.86 4.08 17.22
CA GLU A 162 0.32 3.83 16.40
C GLU A 162 0.18 4.42 14.98
N THR A 163 1.30 4.85 14.39
CA THR A 163 1.34 5.32 13.00
C THR A 163 2.20 4.44 12.10
N GLU A 164 1.60 4.02 10.99
CA GLU A 164 2.23 3.27 9.92
C GLU A 164 2.35 4.17 8.69
N VAL A 165 3.53 4.20 8.07
CA VAL A 165 3.79 5.00 6.86
C VAL A 165 4.34 4.13 5.74
N PHE A 166 4.10 4.50 4.49
CA PHE A 166 4.68 3.75 3.36
C PHE A 166 6.18 4.01 3.25
N ALA A 167 6.95 2.93 3.10
CA ALA A 167 8.40 2.96 3.00
C ALA A 167 8.91 2.84 1.56
N PHE A 168 8.26 2.01 0.75
CA PHE A 168 8.68 1.76 -0.63
C PHE A 168 7.52 1.47 -1.57
N GLY A 169 7.66 1.89 -2.83
CA GLY A 169 6.80 1.50 -3.95
C GLY A 169 6.05 2.67 -4.61
N GLY A 170 5.10 2.35 -5.48
CA GLY A 170 4.47 3.36 -6.36
C GLY A 170 3.64 4.39 -5.58
N MET A 171 3.83 5.67 -5.89
CA MET A 171 3.03 6.76 -5.32
C MET A 171 1.67 6.88 -6.00
N CYS A 172 0.62 7.11 -5.19
CA CYS A 172 -0.72 7.40 -5.68
C CYS A 172 -1.02 8.88 -5.43
N PRO A 173 -1.22 9.69 -6.48
CA PRO A 173 -1.59 11.10 -6.30
C PRO A 173 -3.09 11.29 -6.00
N MET A 174 -3.88 10.24 -6.15
CA MET A 174 -5.32 10.26 -5.86
C MET A 174 -5.61 9.73 -4.45
N ALA A 175 -6.85 9.89 -3.98
CA ALA A 175 -7.31 9.21 -2.77
C ALA A 175 -7.07 7.69 -2.90
N GLU A 176 -6.14 7.19 -2.09
CA GLU A 176 -5.50 5.87 -2.20
C GLU A 176 -6.50 4.74 -2.47
N GLY A 177 -6.43 4.13 -3.66
CA GLY A 177 -7.31 3.02 -4.05
C GLY A 177 -8.74 3.42 -4.48
N ARG A 178 -9.07 4.72 -4.54
CA ARG A 178 -10.39 5.24 -4.92
C ARG A 178 -10.34 6.12 -6.19
N CYS A 179 -9.52 5.75 -7.17
CA CYS A 179 -9.32 6.54 -8.38
C CYS A 179 -10.53 6.46 -9.35
N THR A 180 -11.29 7.54 -9.43
CA THR A 180 -12.42 7.70 -10.36
C THR A 180 -11.97 7.73 -11.81
N LEU A 181 -10.80 8.32 -12.12
CA LEU A 181 -10.33 8.42 -13.50
C LEU A 181 -10.02 7.04 -14.11
N SER A 182 -9.41 6.15 -13.32
CA SER A 182 -9.20 4.74 -13.71
C SER A 182 -10.53 4.02 -13.92
N SER A 183 -11.51 4.27 -13.05
CA SER A 183 -12.86 3.72 -13.19
C SER A 183 -13.56 4.21 -14.46
N TYR A 184 -13.39 5.49 -14.82
CA TYR A 184 -13.92 6.08 -16.04
C TYR A 184 -13.29 5.44 -17.29
N VAL A 185 -11.97 5.29 -17.33
CA VAL A 185 -11.25 4.77 -18.50
C VAL A 185 -11.43 3.27 -18.69
N THR A 186 -11.52 2.50 -17.60
CA THR A 186 -11.49 1.03 -17.67
C THR A 186 -12.82 0.36 -17.34
N GLY A 187 -13.80 1.11 -16.84
CA GLY A 187 -15.02 0.55 -16.27
C GLY A 187 -14.82 -0.32 -15.01
N LYS A 188 -13.57 -0.45 -14.52
CA LYS A 188 -13.20 -1.25 -13.35
C LYS A 188 -12.79 -0.35 -12.20
N SER A 189 -13.30 -0.62 -11.01
CA SER A 189 -13.01 0.20 -9.83
C SER A 189 -11.71 -0.26 -9.16
N PRO A 190 -10.70 0.61 -8.99
CA PRO A 190 -9.48 0.26 -8.26
C PRO A 190 -9.74 -0.15 -6.81
N ASN A 191 -10.88 0.27 -6.24
CA ASN A 191 -11.31 -0.10 -4.90
C ASN A 191 -11.53 -1.62 -4.82
N ARG A 192 -12.32 -2.20 -5.74
CA ARG A 192 -12.78 -3.60 -5.67
C ARG A 192 -12.08 -4.56 -6.64
N ASN A 193 -11.49 -4.04 -7.71
CA ASN A 193 -10.80 -4.82 -8.74
C ASN A 193 -9.27 -4.80 -8.59
N GLY A 194 -8.74 -4.16 -7.54
CA GLY A 194 -7.34 -4.25 -7.14
C GLY A 194 -6.33 -3.42 -7.94
N VAL A 195 -6.64 -3.03 -9.19
CA VAL A 195 -5.73 -2.34 -10.13
C VAL A 195 -6.23 -0.96 -10.52
N CYS A 196 -5.30 0.00 -10.67
CA CYS A 196 -5.56 1.23 -11.43
C CYS A 196 -5.55 1.00 -12.94
N SER A 197 -4.76 0.04 -13.42
CA SER A 197 -4.64 -0.29 -14.83
C SER A 197 -4.72 -1.80 -14.98
N PRO A 198 -5.91 -2.35 -15.25
CA PRO A 198 -6.06 -3.79 -15.47
C PRO A 198 -5.33 -4.20 -16.75
N ALA A 199 -4.53 -5.27 -16.69
CA ALA A 199 -3.77 -5.76 -17.85
C ALA A 199 -4.65 -6.03 -19.09
N SER A 200 -5.90 -6.42 -18.89
CA SER A 200 -6.87 -6.61 -19.99
C SER A 200 -7.32 -5.33 -20.71
N HIS A 201 -6.86 -4.16 -20.26
CA HIS A 201 -7.17 -2.83 -20.84
C HIS A 201 -5.90 -2.12 -21.30
N VAL A 202 -4.75 -2.80 -21.25
CA VAL A 202 -3.44 -2.24 -21.58
C VAL A 202 -3.01 -2.71 -22.94
N ASP A 203 -2.71 -1.76 -23.83
CA ASP A 203 -2.20 -2.01 -25.17
C ASP A 203 -0.91 -1.22 -25.39
N TYR A 204 0.04 -1.83 -26.09
CA TYR A 204 1.23 -1.14 -26.62
C TYR A 204 1.13 -1.16 -28.14
N VAL A 205 1.11 0.02 -28.75
CA VAL A 205 0.96 0.20 -30.19
C VAL A 205 2.22 0.84 -30.75
N ASP A 206 2.92 0.10 -31.61
CA ASP A 206 4.05 0.63 -32.37
C ASP A 206 3.52 1.60 -33.44
N GLU A 207 3.91 2.87 -33.35
CA GLU A 207 3.56 3.94 -34.30
C GLU A 207 4.74 4.25 -35.25
N GLY A 208 5.76 3.37 -35.32
CA GLY A 208 6.94 3.47 -36.17
C GLY A 208 8.04 4.36 -35.59
N SER A 209 7.73 5.63 -35.30
CA SER A 209 8.67 6.57 -34.67
C SER A 209 8.56 6.62 -33.14
N SER A 210 7.55 5.97 -32.58
CA SER A 210 7.27 5.95 -31.15
C SER A 210 6.43 4.73 -30.75
N LEU A 211 6.50 4.35 -29.48
CA LEU A 211 5.61 3.36 -28.88
C LEU A 211 4.54 4.07 -28.06
N ALA A 212 3.27 3.93 -28.45
CA ALA A 212 2.16 4.44 -27.66
C ALA A 212 1.69 3.38 -26.64
N SER A 213 1.69 3.74 -25.35
CA SER A 213 1.01 2.93 -24.33
C SER A 213 -0.40 3.45 -24.12
N ARG A 214 -1.37 2.54 -24.13
CA ARG A 214 -2.80 2.86 -24.01
C ARG A 214 -3.41 2.16 -22.81
N LEU A 215 -4.43 2.79 -22.25
CA LEU A 215 -5.29 2.24 -21.21
C LEU A 215 -6.75 2.50 -21.58
N GLY A 216 -7.55 1.44 -21.69
CA GLY A 216 -8.97 1.57 -22.01
C GLY A 216 -9.25 2.34 -23.31
N GLY A 217 -8.37 2.20 -24.30
CA GLY A 217 -8.45 2.93 -25.59
C GLY A 217 -7.86 4.34 -25.59
N PHE A 218 -7.49 4.91 -24.43
CA PHE A 218 -6.85 6.22 -24.35
C PHE A 218 -5.33 6.10 -24.42
N THR A 219 -4.67 6.96 -25.19
CA THR A 219 -3.20 7.08 -25.16
C THR A 219 -2.77 7.74 -23.85
N ILE A 220 -1.96 7.02 -23.08
CA ILE A 220 -1.44 7.47 -21.77
C ILE A 220 -0.04 8.06 -21.92
N ASN A 221 0.78 7.47 -22.78
CA ASN A 221 2.11 7.98 -23.06
C ASN A 221 2.57 7.58 -24.48
N ARG A 222 3.51 8.34 -25.03
CA ARG A 222 4.30 7.98 -26.21
C ARG A 222 5.76 8.01 -25.83
N PHE A 223 6.43 6.90 -26.06
CA PHE A 223 7.85 6.72 -25.79
C PHE A 223 8.62 6.82 -27.11
N GLY A 224 9.72 7.56 -27.10
CA GLY A 224 10.64 7.60 -28.25
C GLY A 224 11.34 6.26 -28.49
N VAL A 225 12.02 6.14 -29.63
CA VAL A 225 12.82 4.94 -29.94
C VAL A 225 13.91 4.75 -28.88
N GLY A 226 13.94 3.57 -28.25
CA GLY A 226 14.89 3.23 -27.19
C GLY A 226 14.54 3.78 -25.79
N GLU A 227 13.47 4.57 -25.66
CA GLU A 227 12.95 4.97 -24.36
C GLU A 227 12.20 3.79 -23.70
N GLN A 228 12.46 3.56 -22.42
CA GLN A 228 11.82 2.47 -21.69
C GLN A 228 10.34 2.79 -21.44
N ALA A 229 9.45 1.96 -21.97
CA ALA A 229 8.02 2.10 -21.73
C ALA A 229 7.64 1.68 -20.31
N GLY A 230 7.01 2.60 -19.58
CA GLY A 230 6.38 2.31 -18.29
C GLY A 230 5.01 1.66 -18.47
N TYR A 231 4.56 0.94 -17.44
CA TYR A 231 3.21 0.39 -17.39
C TYR A 231 2.19 1.53 -17.39
N PRO A 232 1.20 1.54 -18.31
CA PRO A 232 0.31 2.69 -18.48
C PRO A 232 -0.60 2.84 -17.26
N THR A 233 -0.22 3.74 -16.36
CA THR A 233 -1.01 4.16 -15.22
C THR A 233 -1.47 5.58 -15.48
N LEU A 234 -2.78 5.82 -15.39
CA LEU A 234 -3.38 7.08 -15.85
C LEU A 234 -2.73 8.33 -15.22
N CYS A 235 -2.51 8.30 -13.90
CA CYS A 235 -1.89 9.41 -13.19
C CYS A 235 -0.37 9.54 -13.44
N LYS A 236 0.22 8.68 -14.27
CA LYS A 236 1.64 8.68 -14.63
C LYS A 236 1.83 8.76 -16.15
N GLY A 237 0.79 9.21 -16.85
CA GLY A 237 0.84 9.50 -18.27
C GLY A 237 1.48 10.86 -18.56
N ARG A 238 1.93 11.05 -19.81
CA ARG A 238 2.31 12.36 -20.34
C ARG A 238 1.10 12.96 -21.05
N PHE A 239 0.62 14.09 -20.55
CA PHE A 239 -0.52 14.81 -21.10
C PHE A 239 -0.08 16.18 -21.61
N SER A 240 -0.79 16.70 -22.62
CA SER A 240 -0.53 18.04 -23.13
C SER A 240 -1.34 19.08 -22.38
N ALA A 241 -0.66 20.08 -21.81
CA ALA A 241 -1.26 21.26 -21.19
C ALA A 241 -0.42 22.49 -21.53
N GLY A 242 -1.05 23.59 -21.91
CA GLY A 242 -0.34 24.82 -22.27
C GLY A 242 0.56 24.72 -23.51
N GLY A 243 0.35 23.71 -24.36
CA GLY A 243 1.18 23.48 -25.56
C GLY A 243 2.39 22.56 -25.33
N GLU A 244 2.65 22.15 -24.09
CA GLU A 244 3.75 21.25 -23.74
C GLU A 244 3.22 19.91 -23.25
N ALA A 245 3.95 18.82 -23.51
CA ALA A 245 3.63 17.49 -23.03
C ALA A 245 4.52 17.13 -21.84
N GLY A 246 3.92 16.74 -20.73
CA GLY A 246 4.66 16.39 -19.51
C GLY A 246 3.86 15.51 -18.56
N TYR A 247 4.51 15.06 -17.49
CA TYR A 247 3.84 14.34 -16.41
C TYR A 247 3.06 15.32 -15.53
N LEU A 248 1.76 15.48 -15.82
CA LEU A 248 0.95 16.50 -15.16
C LEU A 248 0.54 16.15 -13.72
N PHE A 249 0.44 14.86 -13.41
CA PHE A 249 -0.05 14.40 -12.10
C PHE A 249 1.08 13.83 -11.23
N GLU A 250 1.86 12.91 -11.79
CA GLU A 250 2.93 12.21 -11.08
C GLU A 250 3.93 11.64 -12.09
N GLU A 251 5.22 11.72 -11.77
CA GLU A 251 6.26 11.07 -12.55
C GLU A 251 6.29 9.57 -12.22
N PRO A 252 6.75 8.69 -13.12
CA PRO A 252 6.87 7.26 -12.84
C PRO A 252 8.05 6.99 -11.90
N THR A 253 7.95 7.41 -10.64
CA THR A 253 8.95 7.23 -9.59
C THR A 253 8.38 6.38 -8.44
N SER A 254 9.27 5.72 -7.70
CA SER A 254 8.94 5.01 -6.47
C SER A 254 9.27 5.84 -5.24
N LEU A 255 8.41 5.75 -4.22
CA LEU A 255 8.76 6.15 -2.87
C LEU A 255 9.91 5.29 -2.36
N ASP A 256 10.88 5.90 -1.68
CA ASP A 256 11.94 5.21 -0.94
C ASP A 256 12.32 6.02 0.30
N THR A 257 12.04 5.48 1.48
CA THR A 257 12.32 6.14 2.76
C THR A 257 13.62 5.71 3.42
N SER A 258 14.43 4.87 2.78
CA SER A 258 15.66 4.32 3.38
C SER A 258 16.62 5.40 3.89
N ALA A 259 16.71 6.53 3.19
CA ALA A 259 17.55 7.66 3.56
C ALA A 259 17.01 8.51 4.74
N ILE A 260 15.72 8.36 5.10
CA ILE A 260 15.03 9.18 6.10
C ILE A 260 14.45 8.37 7.28
N LEU A 261 14.91 7.12 7.47
CA LEU A 261 14.45 6.26 8.57
C LEU A 261 14.69 6.87 9.97
N PRO A 262 15.84 7.52 10.25
CA PRO A 262 16.05 8.18 11.54
C PRO A 262 15.03 9.28 11.81
N GLU A 263 14.72 10.08 10.79
CA GLU A 263 13.77 11.19 10.85
C GLU A 263 12.34 10.69 11.07
N LEU A 264 11.94 9.60 10.40
CA LEU A 264 10.64 8.95 10.63
C LEU A 264 10.54 8.38 12.06
N THR A 265 11.61 7.75 12.55
CA THR A 265 11.66 7.23 13.92
C THR A 265 11.55 8.37 14.94
N ALA A 266 12.27 9.48 14.73
CA ALA A 266 12.21 10.66 15.57
C ALA A 266 10.84 11.36 15.53
N ALA A 267 10.14 11.27 14.40
CA ALA A 267 8.76 11.74 14.26
C ALA A 267 7.73 10.87 15.01
N GLY A 268 8.13 9.74 15.59
CA GLY A 268 7.24 8.85 16.34
C GLY A 268 6.52 7.80 15.50
N VAL A 269 6.93 7.59 14.24
CA VAL A 269 6.42 6.50 13.41
C VAL A 269 6.73 5.16 14.08
N THR A 270 5.76 4.24 14.06
CA THR A 270 5.91 2.92 14.68
C THR A 270 6.16 1.81 13.66
N ALA A 271 5.61 1.95 12.45
CA ALA A 271 5.69 0.92 11.42
C ALA A 271 5.95 1.49 10.02
N LEU A 272 6.67 0.71 9.21
CA LEU A 272 6.95 0.96 7.81
C LEU A 272 6.22 -0.07 6.96
N LYS A 273 5.41 0.40 6.02
CA LYS A 273 4.66 -0.43 5.09
C LYS A 273 5.34 -0.49 3.74
N ILE A 274 5.63 -1.70 3.27
CA ILE A 274 6.03 -1.92 1.87
C ILE A 274 4.77 -1.99 1.00
N GLU A 275 4.71 -1.15 -0.04
CA GLU A 275 3.69 -1.27 -1.09
C GLU A 275 4.05 -2.47 -1.97
N GLY A 276 3.05 -3.22 -2.43
CA GLY A 276 3.38 -4.34 -3.32
C GLY A 276 2.23 -4.88 -4.15
N ARG A 277 1.37 -4.02 -4.70
CA ARG A 277 0.40 -4.44 -5.73
C ARG A 277 1.16 -5.12 -6.87
N GLN A 278 0.79 -6.37 -7.17
CA GLN A 278 1.40 -7.20 -8.22
C GLN A 278 2.93 -7.27 -8.16
N ARG A 279 3.48 -7.81 -7.07
CA ARG A 279 4.91 -8.01 -6.92
C ARG A 279 5.26 -9.50 -6.82
N SER A 280 6.34 -9.88 -7.49
CA SER A 280 6.82 -11.26 -7.48
C SER A 280 7.41 -11.64 -6.12
N LYS A 281 7.49 -12.95 -5.83
CA LYS A 281 8.18 -13.45 -4.63
C LYS A 281 9.63 -12.93 -4.54
N ALA A 282 10.33 -12.86 -5.67
CA ALA A 282 11.71 -12.38 -5.73
C ALA A 282 11.80 -10.89 -5.35
N TYR A 283 10.91 -10.05 -5.88
CA TYR A 283 10.80 -8.65 -5.49
C TYR A 283 10.54 -8.52 -3.99
N VAL A 284 9.55 -9.25 -3.46
CA VAL A 284 9.20 -9.19 -2.03
C VAL A 284 10.41 -9.56 -1.18
N LYS A 285 11.07 -10.69 -1.47
CA LYS A 285 12.27 -11.09 -0.73
C LYS A 285 13.34 -10.00 -0.73
N GLN A 286 13.67 -9.45 -1.91
CA GLN A 286 14.72 -8.45 -2.04
C GLN A 286 14.39 -7.16 -1.29
N VAL A 287 13.20 -6.57 -1.51
CA VAL A 287 12.80 -5.33 -0.83
C VAL A 287 12.78 -5.50 0.67
N VAL A 288 12.24 -6.62 1.17
CA VAL A 288 12.14 -6.88 2.61
C VAL A 288 13.53 -7.04 3.23
N SER A 289 14.44 -7.80 2.61
CA SER A 289 15.80 -7.95 3.11
C SER A 289 16.57 -6.63 3.13
N GLU A 290 16.44 -5.81 2.09
CA GLU A 290 17.11 -4.51 2.00
C GLU A 290 16.56 -3.52 3.04
N PHE A 291 15.24 -3.44 3.22
CA PHE A 291 14.64 -2.60 4.27
C PHE A 291 14.94 -3.11 5.68
N ARG A 292 14.97 -4.42 5.91
CA ARG A 292 15.37 -4.99 7.20
C ARG A 292 16.78 -4.54 7.56
N ARG A 293 17.72 -4.65 6.62
CA ARG A 293 19.10 -4.17 6.77
C ARG A 293 19.15 -2.67 7.08
N ALA A 294 18.39 -1.85 6.34
CA ALA A 294 18.36 -0.40 6.57
C ALA A 294 17.80 -0.03 7.95
N ILE A 295 16.73 -0.68 8.40
CA ILE A 295 16.13 -0.40 9.70
C ILE A 295 17.05 -0.87 10.84
N ASP A 296 17.71 -2.02 10.70
CA ASP A 296 18.67 -2.52 11.69
C ASP A 296 19.88 -1.58 11.81
N ALA A 297 20.44 -1.17 10.67
CA ALA A 297 21.51 -0.16 10.63
C ALA A 297 21.08 1.17 11.27
N ALA A 298 19.88 1.66 10.94
CA ALA A 298 19.34 2.89 11.52
C ALA A 298 19.13 2.79 13.03
N ALA A 299 18.74 1.62 13.55
CA ALA A 299 18.60 1.37 14.99
C ALA A 299 19.96 1.44 15.72
N GLU A 300 21.05 1.10 15.03
CA GLU A 300 22.44 1.22 15.49
C GLU A 300 23.05 2.62 15.22
N GLY A 301 22.27 3.55 14.66
CA GLY A 301 22.72 4.92 14.35
C GLY A 301 23.53 5.03 13.05
N THR A 302 23.53 4.00 12.21
CA THR A 302 24.20 4.00 10.90
C THR A 302 23.20 4.16 9.76
N ARG A 303 23.67 4.67 8.62
CA ARG A 303 22.85 4.79 7.40
C ARG A 303 23.42 3.87 6.33
N VAL A 304 22.54 3.10 5.70
CA VAL A 304 22.90 2.22 4.58
C VAL A 304 22.20 2.72 3.33
N SER A 305 22.97 2.91 2.26
CA SER A 305 22.41 3.15 0.94
C SER A 305 21.87 1.84 0.38
N LEU A 306 20.61 1.83 -0.04
CA LEU A 306 20.01 0.70 -0.74
C LEU A 306 20.10 0.94 -2.24
N ASP A 307 20.56 -0.03 -3.02
CA ASP A 307 20.43 0.03 -4.48
C ASP A 307 19.11 -0.59 -4.91
N MET A 308 18.08 0.26 -4.95
CA MET A 308 16.71 -0.15 -5.29
C MET A 308 16.32 0.24 -6.72
N LYS A 309 17.23 0.80 -7.54
CA LYS A 309 16.88 1.34 -8.86
C LYS A 309 16.21 0.32 -9.78
N GLY A 310 16.70 -0.93 -9.77
CA GLY A 310 16.11 -2.02 -10.56
C GLY A 310 14.71 -2.46 -10.12
N LEU A 311 14.27 -2.04 -8.92
CA LEU A 311 12.97 -2.39 -8.34
C LEU A 311 11.98 -1.21 -8.37
N SER A 312 12.47 -0.02 -8.71
CA SER A 312 11.68 1.20 -8.71
C SER A 312 10.98 1.44 -10.03
N GLU A 313 9.79 2.04 -9.94
CA GLU A 313 9.11 2.53 -11.13
C GLU A 313 9.96 3.59 -11.82
N GLY A 314 10.06 3.51 -13.15
CA GLY A 314 10.93 4.38 -13.94
C GLY A 314 12.41 4.38 -13.54
N GLN A 315 12.85 3.42 -12.71
CA GLN A 315 14.20 3.35 -12.12
C GLN A 315 14.61 4.59 -11.30
N GLN A 316 13.62 5.34 -10.80
CA GLN A 316 13.83 6.56 -10.05
C GLN A 316 13.17 6.47 -8.67
N ASN A 317 13.85 7.02 -7.66
CA ASN A 317 13.39 7.05 -6.27
C ASN A 317 13.12 8.48 -5.84
N THR A 318 12.13 8.65 -4.98
CA THR A 318 11.81 9.95 -4.39
C THR A 318 11.39 9.81 -2.93
N THR A 319 11.73 10.82 -2.13
CA THR A 319 11.16 11.05 -0.79
C THR A 319 10.03 12.09 -0.84
N GLY A 320 9.66 12.57 -2.04
CA GLY A 320 8.89 13.79 -2.28
C GLY A 320 7.57 13.91 -1.52
N ALA A 321 6.88 12.79 -1.28
CA ALA A 321 5.68 12.74 -0.44
C ALA A 321 5.92 13.27 0.98
N TYR A 322 7.08 12.99 1.57
CA TYR A 322 7.42 13.37 2.94
C TYR A 322 8.14 14.73 3.05
N ALA A 323 8.41 15.38 1.92
CA ALA A 323 9.09 16.67 1.85
C ALA A 323 8.28 17.78 1.16
N LYS A 324 6.98 17.54 0.87
CA LYS A 324 6.07 18.51 0.23
C LYS A 324 6.57 19.05 -1.12
N LYS A 325 7.34 18.26 -1.87
CA LYS A 325 7.81 18.63 -3.24
C LYS A 325 6.72 18.50 -4.31
N TRP A 326 5.46 18.38 -3.90
CA TRP A 326 4.28 18.22 -4.77
C TRP A 326 3.62 19.57 -5.10
N MET A 327 4.22 20.68 -4.66
CA MET A 327 3.85 22.05 -4.99
C MET A 327 5.08 22.82 -5.47
#